data_AF-A0A359EB20-F1
#
_entry.id   AF-A0A359EB20-F1
#
_cell.length_a   1.000
_cell.length_b   1.000
_cell.length_c   1.000
_cell.angle_alpha   90.00
_cell.angle_beta   90.00
_cell.angle_gamma   90.00
#
_symmetry.space_group_name_H-M   'P 1'
#
loop_
_entity.id
_entity.type
_entity.pdbx_description
1 polymer ?
#
loop_
_entity_poly.entity_id
_entity_poly.type
_entity_poly.pdbx_seq_one_letter_code
_entity_poly.pdbx_strand_id
1 'polypeptide(L)' 'TNYFPLIVPEALMIEPTETESKETLDAFAEVLIQIAAEARENPELLKSAPHNTPFGRLDEVRAARDLVLCCWIPEELPE' A
#
# COMPACT_ATOMS: atom_id res chain seq x y z
N THR A 1 -7.87 -4.35 3.11
CA THR A 1 -6.93 -5.11 2.25
C THR A 1 -7.68 -6.10 1.41
N ASN A 2 -7.45 -6.13 0.11
CA ASN A 2 -8.01 -7.14 -0.78
C ASN A 2 -6.91 -8.16 -1.10
N TYR A 3 -7.13 -9.42 -0.78
CA TYR A 3 -6.16 -10.50 -1.01
C TYR A 3 -6.60 -11.30 -2.22
N PHE A 4 -5.70 -11.51 -3.18
CA PHE A 4 -5.99 -12.31 -4.35
C PHE A 4 -4.78 -13.15 -4.73
N PRO A 5 -4.93 -14.45 -5.09
CA PRO A 5 -6.19 -15.20 -5.10
C PRO A 5 -6.69 -15.56 -3.70
N LEU A 6 -8.01 -15.70 -3.53
CA LEU A 6 -8.66 -15.94 -2.23
C LEU A 6 -8.26 -17.28 -1.56
N ILE A 7 -7.67 -18.20 -2.33
CA ILE A 7 -7.27 -19.54 -1.86
C ILE A 7 -5.89 -19.58 -1.18
N VAL A 8 -5.13 -18.48 -1.22
CA VAL A 8 -3.83 -18.36 -0.56
C VAL A 8 -3.93 -17.24 0.49
N PRO A 9 -3.77 -17.55 1.79
CA PRO A 9 -3.82 -16.54 2.85
C PRO A 9 -2.72 -15.48 2.68
N GLU A 10 -3.06 -14.21 2.90
CA GLU A 10 -2.14 -13.07 2.83
C GLU A 10 -1.34 -12.97 1.52
N ALA A 11 -1.92 -13.41 0.40
CA ALA A 11 -1.24 -13.51 -0.88
C ALA A 11 -0.82 -12.15 -1.46
N LEU A 12 0.39 -12.14 -2.04
CA LEU A 12 0.87 -11.08 -2.93
C LEU A 12 0.97 -11.66 -4.34
N MET A 13 0.11 -11.18 -5.25
CA MET A 13 0.17 -11.55 -6.67
C MET A 13 0.98 -10.49 -7.42
N ILE A 14 2.13 -10.88 -7.97
CA ILE A 14 3.08 -10.00 -8.63
C ILE A 14 3.11 -10.31 -10.14
N GLU A 15 2.87 -9.28 -10.97
CA GLU A 15 2.92 -9.35 -12.43
C GLU A 15 3.88 -8.25 -12.95
N PRO A 16 5.14 -8.58 -13.28
CA PRO A 16 6.07 -7.58 -13.80
C PRO A 16 5.82 -7.19 -15.26
N THR A 17 5.19 -8.06 -16.05
CA THR A 17 5.11 -7.96 -17.54
C THR A 17 6.48 -8.05 -18.23
N GLU A 18 6.48 -8.06 -19.56
CA GLU A 18 7.67 -8.30 -20.39
C GLU A 18 8.54 -7.06 -20.65
N THR A 19 8.02 -5.85 -20.39
CA THR A 19 8.73 -4.61 -20.72
C THR A 19 9.72 -4.19 -19.62
N GLU A 20 9.60 -4.77 -18.42
CA GLU A 20 10.46 -4.45 -17.30
C GLU A 20 11.87 -5.02 -17.48
N SER A 21 12.88 -4.21 -17.16
CA SER A 21 14.27 -4.64 -17.24
C SER A 21 14.66 -5.50 -16.04
N LYS A 22 15.73 -6.28 -16.19
CA LYS A 22 16.27 -7.09 -15.09
C LYS A 22 16.65 -6.23 -13.89
N GLU A 23 17.20 -5.05 -14.12
CA GLU A 23 17.62 -4.13 -13.06
C GLU A 23 16.43 -3.66 -12.22
N THR A 24 15.29 -3.37 -12.85
CA THR A 24 14.05 -3.01 -12.13
C THR A 24 13.56 -4.18 -11.28
N LEU A 25 13.60 -5.40 -11.81
CA LEU A 25 13.16 -6.61 -11.08
C LEU A 25 14.09 -6.91 -9.89
N ASP A 26 15.40 -6.78 -10.08
CA ASP A 26 16.38 -6.95 -9.00
C ASP A 26 16.17 -5.90 -7.90
N ALA A 27 15.93 -4.63 -8.26
CA ALA A 27 15.64 -3.58 -7.30
C ALA A 27 14.33 -3.82 -6.54
N PHE A 28 13.28 -4.28 -7.23
CA PHE A 28 12.01 -4.65 -6.60
C PHE A 28 12.18 -5.81 -5.61
N ALA A 29 12.93 -6.85 -5.99
CA ALA A 29 13.22 -7.99 -5.11
C ALA A 29 14.01 -7.57 -3.85
N GLU A 30 15.02 -6.71 -4.01
CA GLU A 30 15.81 -6.19 -2.89
C GLU A 30 14.93 -5.42 -1.90
N VAL A 31 14.04 -4.55 -2.40
CA VAL A 31 13.09 -3.81 -1.56
C VAL A 31 12.15 -4.76 -0.82
N LEU A 32 11.65 -5.83 -1.46
CA LEU A 32 10.82 -6.83 -0.77
C LEU A 32 11.57 -7.57 0.33
N ILE A 33 12.85 -7.90 0.13
CA ILE A 33 13.70 -8.53 1.14
C ILE A 33 13.88 -7.58 2.33
N GLN A 34 14.14 -6.30 2.07
CA GLN A 34 14.24 -5.27 3.09
C GLN A 34 12.94 -5.13 3.89
N ILE A 35 11.79 -5.01 3.21
CA ILE A 35 10.47 -4.93 3.86
C ILE A 35 10.22 -6.17 4.73
N ALA A 36 10.62 -7.36 4.27
CA ALA A 36 10.48 -8.58 5.06
C ALA A 36 11.38 -8.61 6.30
N ALA A 37 12.54 -7.95 6.27
CA ALA A 37 13.39 -7.75 7.45
C ALA A 37 12.75 -6.74 8.41
N GLU A 38 12.32 -5.58 7.91
CA GLU A 38 11.64 -4.54 8.68
C GLU A 38 10.37 -5.08 9.35
N ALA A 39 9.60 -5.93 8.66
CA ALA A 39 8.41 -6.58 9.23
C ALA A 39 8.73 -7.48 10.43
N ARG A 40 9.93 -8.07 10.49
CA ARG A 40 10.36 -8.94 11.59
C ARG A 40 10.97 -8.14 12.74
N GLU A 41 11.75 -7.11 12.42
CA GLU A 41 12.54 -6.34 13.38
C GLU A 41 11.79 -5.14 13.95
N ASN A 42 11.03 -4.43 13.12
CA ASN A 42 10.27 -3.24 13.50
C ASN A 42 8.90 -3.16 12.78
N PRO A 43 7.93 -3.98 13.21
CA PRO A 43 6.63 -4.06 12.54
C PRO A 43 5.83 -2.74 12.53
N GLU A 44 6.05 -1.87 13.52
CA GLU A 44 5.31 -0.61 13.66
C GLU A 44 5.63 0.37 12.52
N LEU A 45 6.84 0.29 11.95
CA LEU A 45 7.22 1.06 10.77
C LEU A 45 6.27 0.80 9.59
N LEU A 46 5.91 -0.47 9.38
CA LEU A 46 5.02 -0.88 8.29
C LEU A 46 3.54 -0.64 8.60
N LYS A 47 3.11 -0.77 9.86
CA LYS A 47 1.70 -0.53 10.24
C LYS A 47 1.30 0.94 10.11
N SER A 48 2.25 1.83 10.35
CA SER A 48 2.07 3.29 10.28
C SER A 48 2.35 3.86 8.89
N ALA A 49 2.87 3.06 7.95
CA ALA A 49 3.07 3.47 6.57
C ALA A 49 1.73 3.79 5.87
N PRO A 50 1.72 4.67 4.84
CA PRO A 50 2.88 5.36 4.25
C PRO A 50 3.28 6.67 4.97
N HIS A 51 4.56 7.02 4.92
CA HIS A 51 5.14 8.19 5.62
C HIS A 51 5.43 9.41 4.73
N ASN A 52 5.67 9.18 3.44
CA ASN A 52 6.15 10.23 2.52
C ASN A 52 5.17 10.55 1.39
N THR A 53 4.03 9.85 1.33
CA THR A 53 3.00 10.12 0.33
C THR A 53 2.21 11.38 0.73
N PRO A 54 1.63 12.13 -0.23
CA PRO A 54 0.85 13.34 0.07
C PRO A 54 -0.32 13.12 1.03
N PHE A 55 -0.84 11.88 1.07
CA PHE A 55 -1.87 11.45 2.00
C PHE A 55 -1.43 10.16 2.70
N GLY A 56 -1.81 10.02 3.97
CA GLY A 56 -1.59 8.80 4.74
C GLY A 56 -2.62 7.70 4.45
N ARG A 57 -2.77 6.76 5.39
CA ARG A 57 -3.77 5.69 5.29
C ARG A 57 -5.18 6.25 5.41
N LEU A 58 -6.00 6.04 4.38
CA LEU A 58 -7.38 6.52 4.35
C LEU A 58 -8.30 5.70 5.25
N ASP A 59 -9.33 6.34 5.80
CA ASP A 59 -10.37 5.68 6.59
C ASP A 59 -11.43 5.04 5.67
N GLU A 60 -11.18 3.79 5.29
CA GLU A 60 -12.09 2.98 4.47
C GLU A 60 -13.45 2.73 5.16
N VAL A 61 -13.49 2.66 6.51
CA VAL A 61 -14.72 2.38 7.26
C VAL A 61 -15.65 3.58 7.22
N ARG A 62 -15.11 4.77 7.48
CA ARG A 62 -15.88 6.02 7.37
C ARG A 62 -16.33 6.24 5.93
N ALA A 63 -15.44 6.05 4.96
CA ALA A 63 -15.79 6.21 3.54
C ALA A 63 -16.95 5.29 3.12
N ALA A 64 -17.01 4.06 3.64
CA ALA A 64 -18.09 3.11 3.35
C ALA A 64 -19.42 3.43 4.06
N ARG A 65 -19.40 4.15 5.19
CA ARG A 65 -20.59 4.51 5.97
C ARG A 65 -21.16 5.88 5.59
N ASP A 66 -20.28 6.86 5.38
CA ASP A 66 -20.61 8.26 5.12
C ASP A 66 -20.17 8.64 3.69
N LEU A 67 -20.96 8.19 2.72
CA LEU A 67 -20.62 8.30 1.30
C LEU A 67 -20.65 9.76 0.81
N VAL A 68 -19.48 10.28 0.43
CA VAL A 68 -19.35 11.55 -0.32
C VAL A 68 -19.11 11.23 -1.78
N LEU A 69 -20.19 11.27 -2.58
CA LEU A 69 -20.20 10.78 -3.97
C LEU A 69 -20.02 11.88 -5.02
N CYS A 70 -20.07 13.15 -4.62
CA CYS A 70 -19.90 14.31 -5.48
C CYS A 70 -18.67 15.10 -5.05
N CYS A 71 -17.99 15.75 -5.99
CA CYS A 71 -16.75 16.50 -5.77
C CYS A 71 -16.97 17.66 -4.79
N TRP A 72 -16.79 17.38 -3.50
CA TRP A 72 -16.68 18.38 -2.46
C TRP A 72 -15.19 18.62 -2.22
N ILE A 73 -14.75 19.84 -2.49
CA ILE A 73 -13.45 20.32 -2.03
C ILE A 73 -13.74 20.97 -0.67
N PRO A 74 -13.16 20.45 0.44
CA PRO A 74 -13.20 21.15 1.71
C PRO A 74 -12.65 22.57 1.53
N GLU A 75 -13.31 23.58 2.11
CA GLU A 75 -12.81 24.97 2.07
C GLU A 75 -11.43 25.09 2.77
N GLU A 76 -11.09 24.14 3.65
CA GLU A 76 -9.82 24.07 4.36
C GLU A 76 -9.29 22.62 4.37
N LEU A 77 -8.06 22.42 3.88
CA LEU A 77 -7.34 21.15 4.03
C LEU A 77 -6.81 21.08 5.47
N PRO A 78 -7.03 19.97 6.21
CA PRO A 78 -6.33 19.77 7.47
C PRO A 78 -4.81 19.73 7.21
N GLU A 79 -4.03 20.45 8.02
CA GLU A 79 -2.56 20.43 8.01
C GLU A 79 -1.98 19.02 8.15
#